data_AF-A0A3E1E434-F1
#
_entry.id   AF-A0A3E1E434-F1
#
_cell.length_a   1.000
_cell.length_b   1.000
_cell.length_c   1.000
_cell.angle_alpha   90.00
_cell.angle_beta   90.00
_cell.angle_gamma   90.00
#
_symmetry.space_group_name_H-M   'P 1'
#
loop_
_entity.id
_entity.type
_entity.pdbx_description
1 polymer ?
#
loop_
_entity_poly.entity_id
_entity_poly.type
_entity_poly.pdbx_seq_one_letter_code
_entity_poly.pdbx_strand_id
1 'polypeptide(L)'
;MLVVDDHAVVRRGLVTLINEQPDLEVSGDSSNEADAIFAFRQSVPDLLLVDWSLKQRDSVGLIVTLLREKPDLKVLVLSIHDEMTHADLAIHAGARGYIMKREAGEKIVDGIKAVLSGAYYLSQRAFDSLSEDSLKRVSGNKVTTSSAAVAPRDPVREPFSGWAVSVVVPVFNSRETLPRLCDQLVLELTEVEQLQIILVDDGSSDGSAQVCAEMRARYPSCVEFLQLARNFGEHNAVMAGIKHATGDFCVVMDDDLQNPPSEVKVLLRQVALGFDLVYSRYRKRRHPLYRRLGSRLQNWTACLALGKPSGLYLSSFKVFSSRVMREVCRYDGPEPYLDAILLRATANISTVECLHRERGGGRSGYTLRKLIGLWCRMFVGFSIWPVRLVALGGLLLCVTGAYLQPAVQSGAAVWGARGATLFLLALVGEYIGRIHLLLHASPQFVIRHRGLRSAVDLAGVQREMNAAQRHETL
;
A
#
# COMPACT_ATOMS: atom_id res chain seq x y z
N MET A 1 -16.97 -20.80 -31.85
CA MET A 1 -16.45 -19.74 -30.94
C MET A 1 -15.07 -20.14 -30.44
N LEU A 2 -14.21 -19.19 -30.09
CA LEU A 2 -12.89 -19.45 -29.50
C LEU A 2 -12.86 -19.01 -28.05
N VAL A 3 -12.44 -19.89 -27.14
CA VAL A 3 -12.33 -19.61 -25.70
C VAL A 3 -10.86 -19.52 -25.29
N VAL A 4 -10.44 -18.38 -24.73
CA VAL A 4 -9.06 -18.13 -24.31
C VAL A 4 -9.03 -17.83 -22.82
N ASP A 5 -8.51 -18.77 -22.03
CA ASP A 5 -8.43 -18.65 -20.57
C ASP A 5 -7.23 -19.45 -20.05
N ASP A 6 -6.37 -18.85 -19.22
CA ASP A 6 -5.15 -19.49 -18.73
C ASP A 6 -5.43 -20.52 -17.60
N HIS A 7 -6.63 -20.50 -17.01
CA HIS A 7 -7.08 -21.43 -15.99
C HIS A 7 -7.77 -22.64 -16.62
N ALA A 8 -7.09 -23.79 -16.62
CA ALA A 8 -7.57 -25.01 -17.27
C ALA A 8 -8.95 -25.51 -16.78
N VAL A 9 -9.25 -25.35 -15.48
CA VAL A 9 -10.55 -25.77 -14.91
C VAL A 9 -11.67 -24.85 -15.39
N VAL A 10 -11.45 -23.54 -15.38
CA VAL A 10 -12.42 -22.54 -15.85
C VAL A 10 -12.67 -22.70 -17.34
N ARG A 11 -11.60 -22.82 -18.13
CA ARG A 11 -11.69 -23.03 -19.59
C ARG A 11 -12.53 -24.26 -19.92
N ARG A 12 -12.25 -25.41 -19.30
CA ARG A 12 -13.05 -26.64 -19.52
C ARG A 12 -14.51 -26.45 -19.13
N GLY A 13 -14.77 -25.83 -17.98
CA GLY A 13 -16.14 -25.53 -17.55
C GLY A 13 -16.89 -24.63 -18.53
N LEU A 14 -16.25 -23.59 -19.06
CA LEU A 14 -16.81 -22.72 -20.08
C LEU A 14 -17.10 -23.47 -21.38
N VAL A 15 -16.16 -24.31 -21.84
CA VAL A 15 -16.35 -25.11 -23.05
C VAL A 15 -17.53 -26.07 -22.89
N THR A 16 -17.65 -26.76 -21.75
CA THR A 16 -18.78 -27.65 -21.47
C THR A 16 -20.10 -26.88 -21.46
N LEU A 17 -20.17 -25.77 -20.70
CA LEU A 17 -21.39 -24.96 -20.58
C LEU A 17 -21.87 -24.40 -21.93
N ILE A 18 -20.95 -23.97 -22.78
CA ILE A 18 -21.29 -23.40 -24.10
C ILE A 18 -21.77 -24.51 -25.05
N ASN A 19 -21.10 -25.67 -25.07
CA ASN A 19 -21.47 -26.78 -25.93
C ASN A 19 -22.76 -27.50 -25.49
N GLU A 20 -23.23 -27.27 -24.26
CA GLU A 20 -24.56 -27.70 -23.81
C GLU A 20 -25.70 -26.88 -24.45
N GLN A 21 -25.40 -25.71 -25.03
CA GLN A 21 -26.39 -24.89 -25.72
C GLN A 21 -26.60 -25.39 -27.15
N PRO A 22 -27.85 -25.59 -27.60
CA PRO A 22 -28.14 -26.17 -28.91
C PRO A 22 -27.74 -25.27 -30.10
N ASP A 23 -27.53 -23.98 -29.84
CA ASP A 23 -27.24 -22.95 -30.84
C ASP A 23 -25.81 -22.40 -30.78
N LEU A 24 -24.93 -22.98 -29.94
CA LEU A 24 -23.55 -22.53 -29.77
C LEU A 24 -22.57 -23.70 -29.87
N GLU A 25 -21.40 -23.43 -30.43
CA GLU A 25 -20.31 -24.41 -30.51
C GLU A 25 -18.96 -23.74 -30.25
N VAL A 26 -18.14 -24.37 -29.42
CA VAL A 26 -16.73 -24.00 -29.24
C VAL A 26 -15.87 -24.73 -30.27
N SER A 27 -15.35 -23.96 -31.22
CA SER A 27 -14.52 -24.42 -32.34
C SER A 27 -13.03 -24.51 -31.99
N GLY A 28 -12.65 -24.02 -30.80
CA GLY A 28 -11.31 -24.16 -30.23
C GLY A 28 -11.19 -23.50 -28.86
N ASP A 29 -10.20 -23.93 -28.08
CA ASP A 29 -9.83 -23.30 -26.81
C ASP A 29 -8.31 -23.19 -26.67
N SER A 30 -7.83 -22.19 -25.94
CA SER A 30 -6.40 -22.03 -25.69
C SER A 30 -6.10 -21.43 -24.31
N SER A 31 -4.87 -21.66 -23.85
CA SER A 31 -4.38 -21.17 -22.55
C SER A 31 -3.49 -19.93 -22.64
N ASN A 32 -3.13 -19.52 -23.85
CA ASN A 32 -2.20 -18.43 -24.11
C ASN A 32 -2.45 -17.79 -25.50
N GLU A 33 -1.84 -16.63 -25.72
CA GLU A 33 -2.01 -15.80 -26.91
C GLU A 33 -1.55 -16.48 -28.21
N ALA A 34 -0.39 -17.15 -28.19
CA ALA A 34 0.19 -17.76 -29.39
C ALA A 34 -0.70 -18.90 -29.91
N ASP A 35 -1.15 -19.76 -29.00
CA ASP A 35 -2.10 -20.84 -29.32
C ASP A 35 -3.47 -20.27 -29.71
N ALA A 36 -3.90 -19.16 -29.10
CA ALA A 36 -5.14 -18.47 -29.48
C ALA A 36 -5.12 -17.99 -30.94
N ILE A 37 -4.03 -17.34 -31.38
CA ILE A 37 -3.88 -16.86 -32.76
C ILE A 37 -3.87 -18.04 -33.73
N PHE A 38 -3.17 -19.13 -33.38
CA PHE A 38 -3.15 -20.33 -34.20
C PHE A 38 -4.55 -20.96 -34.32
N ALA A 39 -5.25 -21.17 -33.21
CA ALA A 39 -6.60 -21.72 -33.19
C ALA A 39 -7.62 -20.81 -33.90
N PHE A 40 -7.45 -19.49 -33.80
CA PHE A 40 -8.27 -18.50 -34.49
C PHE A 40 -8.16 -18.64 -36.01
N ARG A 41 -6.94 -18.77 -36.55
CA ARG A 41 -6.72 -18.92 -37.99
C ARG A 41 -7.17 -20.26 -38.55
N GLN A 42 -7.25 -21.30 -37.71
CA GLN A 42 -7.76 -22.61 -38.12
C GLN A 42 -9.30 -22.68 -38.11
N SER A 43 -9.94 -22.07 -37.12
CA SER A 43 -11.40 -22.23 -36.88
C SER A 43 -12.26 -21.03 -37.25
N VAL A 44 -11.64 -19.87 -37.54
CA VAL A 44 -12.28 -18.60 -37.96
C VAL A 44 -13.57 -18.27 -37.18
N PRO A 45 -13.51 -18.21 -35.84
CA PRO A 45 -14.69 -18.08 -34.99
C PRO A 45 -15.45 -16.76 -35.22
N ASP A 46 -16.74 -16.75 -34.91
CA ASP A 46 -17.57 -15.53 -34.93
C ASP A 46 -17.56 -14.76 -33.61
N LEU A 47 -17.23 -15.44 -32.51
CA LEU A 47 -17.03 -14.84 -31.20
C LEU A 47 -15.76 -15.34 -30.54
N LEU A 48 -15.01 -14.40 -29.97
CA LEU A 48 -13.88 -14.61 -29.07
C LEU A 48 -14.33 -14.35 -27.63
N LEU A 49 -14.29 -15.39 -26.80
CA LEU A 49 -14.46 -15.30 -25.35
C LEU A 49 -13.07 -15.30 -24.72
N VAL A 50 -12.66 -14.18 -24.13
CA VAL A 50 -11.27 -14.01 -23.66
C VAL A 50 -11.23 -13.63 -22.19
N ASP A 51 -10.38 -14.29 -21.43
CA ASP A 51 -10.03 -13.87 -20.08
C ASP A 51 -9.17 -12.60 -20.12
N TRP A 52 -9.54 -11.61 -19.32
CA TRP A 52 -8.80 -10.38 -19.18
C TRP A 52 -7.38 -10.61 -18.64
N SER A 53 -7.15 -11.65 -17.84
CA SER A 53 -5.88 -11.84 -17.11
C SER A 53 -5.05 -13.01 -17.60
N LEU A 54 -4.47 -12.88 -18.79
CA LEU A 54 -3.56 -13.89 -19.35
C LEU A 54 -2.14 -13.76 -18.76
N LYS A 55 -1.59 -14.87 -18.25
CA LYS A 55 -0.31 -14.95 -17.50
C LYS A 55 0.94 -14.32 -18.13
N GLN A 56 0.99 -14.14 -19.45
CA GLN A 56 2.25 -13.77 -20.13
C GLN A 56 2.21 -12.46 -20.95
N ARG A 57 1.04 -11.90 -21.29
CA ARG A 57 0.90 -10.63 -22.04
C ARG A 57 -0.50 -10.01 -21.89
N ASP A 58 -0.60 -8.76 -22.32
CA ASP A 58 -1.80 -7.90 -22.27
C ASP A 58 -2.92 -8.45 -23.18
N SER A 59 -4.07 -8.79 -22.59
CA SER A 59 -5.29 -9.27 -23.26
C SER A 59 -5.84 -8.26 -24.27
N VAL A 60 -5.58 -6.96 -24.06
CA VAL A 60 -5.87 -5.89 -25.03
C VAL A 60 -5.12 -6.13 -26.34
N GLY A 61 -3.86 -6.54 -26.27
CA GLY A 61 -3.03 -6.79 -27.45
C GLY A 61 -3.59 -7.92 -28.32
N LEU A 62 -4.07 -9.00 -27.70
CA LEU A 62 -4.73 -10.10 -28.40
C LEU A 62 -6.02 -9.64 -29.10
N ILE A 63 -6.89 -8.92 -28.39
CA ILE A 63 -8.16 -8.40 -28.93
C ILE A 63 -7.90 -7.52 -30.15
N VAL A 64 -6.98 -6.55 -30.04
CA VAL A 64 -6.64 -5.63 -31.13
C VAL A 64 -6.03 -6.39 -32.32
N THR A 65 -5.20 -7.40 -32.07
CA THR A 65 -4.56 -8.19 -33.13
C THR A 65 -5.60 -8.99 -33.91
N LEU A 66 -6.51 -9.69 -33.24
CA LEU A 66 -7.54 -10.50 -33.89
C LEU A 66 -8.59 -9.66 -34.60
N LEU A 67 -8.97 -8.50 -34.04
CA LEU A 67 -9.89 -7.55 -34.70
C LEU A 67 -9.27 -6.91 -35.95
N ARG A 68 -7.94 -6.78 -36.04
CA ARG A 68 -7.28 -6.35 -37.28
C ARG A 68 -7.36 -7.42 -38.38
N GLU A 69 -7.33 -8.71 -38.02
CA GLU A 69 -7.46 -9.81 -38.98
C GLU A 69 -8.93 -10.07 -39.39
N LYS A 70 -9.88 -9.99 -38.45
CA LYS A 70 -11.33 -10.09 -38.70
C LYS A 70 -12.07 -8.95 -37.98
N PRO A 71 -12.31 -7.80 -38.66
CA PRO A 71 -12.96 -6.64 -38.05
C PRO A 71 -14.38 -6.90 -37.51
N ASP A 72 -15.08 -7.89 -38.08
CA ASP A 72 -16.44 -8.26 -37.66
C ASP A 72 -16.50 -9.21 -36.46
N LEU A 73 -15.34 -9.72 -36.00
CA LEU A 73 -15.24 -10.63 -34.86
C LEU A 73 -15.90 -10.01 -33.63
N LYS A 74 -16.80 -10.77 -33.01
CA LYS A 74 -17.43 -10.34 -31.76
C LYS A 74 -16.53 -10.74 -30.59
N VAL A 75 -16.33 -9.85 -29.63
CA VAL A 75 -15.42 -10.09 -28.50
C VAL A 75 -16.17 -9.86 -27.20
N LEU A 76 -16.14 -10.89 -26.34
CA LEU A 76 -16.68 -10.86 -24.99
C LEU A 76 -15.56 -11.13 -23.99
N VAL A 77 -15.36 -10.20 -23.05
CA VAL A 77 -14.30 -10.30 -22.04
C VAL A 77 -14.86 -10.89 -20.74
N LEU A 78 -14.15 -11.86 -20.18
CA LEU A 78 -14.38 -12.40 -18.84
C LEU A 78 -13.29 -11.90 -17.90
N SER A 79 -13.64 -11.49 -16.68
CA SER A 79 -12.64 -11.00 -15.73
C SER A 79 -13.00 -11.28 -14.28
N ILE A 80 -12.02 -11.59 -13.44
CA ILE A 80 -12.19 -11.59 -11.97
C ILE A 80 -12.07 -10.19 -11.35
N HIS A 81 -11.61 -9.22 -12.13
CA HIS A 81 -11.33 -7.85 -11.70
C HIS A 81 -12.58 -6.98 -11.77
N ASP A 82 -12.58 -5.92 -10.97
CA ASP A 82 -13.65 -4.92 -10.94
C ASP A 82 -13.88 -4.32 -12.34
N GLU A 83 -15.15 -4.33 -12.74
CA GLU A 83 -15.64 -3.83 -14.02
C GLU A 83 -15.37 -2.33 -14.21
N MET A 84 -15.33 -1.53 -13.13
CA MET A 84 -15.08 -0.09 -13.22
C MET A 84 -13.65 0.26 -13.68
N THR A 85 -12.70 -0.67 -13.55
CA THR A 85 -11.30 -0.41 -13.90
C THR A 85 -10.92 -0.92 -15.30
N HIS A 86 -11.66 -1.90 -15.83
CA HIS A 86 -11.23 -2.65 -17.02
C HIS A 86 -12.28 -2.72 -18.13
N ALA A 87 -13.56 -2.45 -17.83
CA ALA A 87 -14.60 -2.45 -18.86
C ALA A 87 -14.33 -1.38 -19.92
N ASP A 88 -13.93 -0.17 -19.52
CA ASP A 88 -13.60 0.91 -20.47
C ASP A 88 -12.46 0.50 -21.42
N LEU A 89 -11.36 -0.05 -20.90
CA LEU A 89 -10.24 -0.53 -21.72
C LEU A 89 -10.66 -1.65 -22.67
N ALA A 90 -11.50 -2.58 -22.22
CA ALA A 90 -12.02 -3.65 -23.07
C ALA A 90 -12.86 -3.11 -24.23
N ILE A 91 -13.80 -2.19 -23.95
CA ILE A 91 -14.62 -1.54 -24.97
C ILE A 91 -13.75 -0.69 -25.93
N HIS A 92 -12.76 0.00 -25.39
CA HIS A 92 -11.82 0.79 -26.19
C HIS A 92 -10.99 -0.09 -27.15
N ALA A 93 -10.59 -1.29 -26.70
CA ALA A 93 -9.91 -2.30 -27.50
C ALA A 93 -10.80 -2.91 -28.60
N GLY A 94 -12.12 -2.70 -28.54
CA GLY A 94 -13.10 -3.19 -29.52
C GLY A 94 -13.96 -4.35 -29.01
N ALA A 95 -13.92 -4.67 -27.70
CA ALA A 95 -14.85 -5.61 -27.12
C ALA A 95 -16.28 -5.08 -27.16
N ARG A 96 -17.24 -5.99 -27.30
CA ARG A 96 -18.68 -5.68 -27.25
C ARG A 96 -19.33 -6.11 -25.94
N GLY A 97 -18.62 -6.82 -25.09
CA GLY A 97 -19.13 -7.10 -23.75
C GLY A 97 -18.04 -7.36 -22.74
N TYR A 98 -18.41 -7.19 -21.47
CA TYR A 98 -17.58 -7.44 -20.32
C TYR A 98 -18.43 -8.09 -19.23
N ILE A 99 -17.98 -9.24 -18.72
CA ILE A 99 -18.66 -9.98 -17.66
C ILE A 99 -17.66 -10.32 -16.57
N MET A 100 -18.03 -10.07 -15.32
CA MET A 100 -17.24 -10.57 -14.20
C MET A 100 -17.42 -12.09 -14.06
N LYS A 101 -16.31 -12.85 -13.98
CA LYS A 101 -16.30 -14.33 -13.86
C LYS A 101 -17.11 -14.84 -12.66
N ARG A 102 -17.26 -14.04 -11.59
CA ARG A 102 -18.09 -14.36 -10.42
C ARG A 102 -19.59 -14.44 -10.75
N GLU A 103 -20.02 -13.74 -11.81
CA GLU A 103 -21.41 -13.70 -12.27
C GLU A 103 -21.63 -14.50 -13.56
N ALA A 104 -20.58 -15.14 -14.08
CA ALA A 104 -20.59 -15.77 -15.39
C ALA A 104 -21.49 -17.02 -15.48
N GLY A 105 -21.83 -17.67 -14.36
CA GLY A 105 -22.58 -18.95 -14.34
C GLY A 105 -23.76 -19.01 -15.31
N GLU A 106 -24.84 -18.28 -15.03
CA GLU A 106 -26.03 -18.27 -15.91
C GLU A 106 -25.97 -17.14 -16.96
N LYS A 107 -25.25 -16.05 -16.66
CA LYS A 107 -25.26 -14.82 -17.48
C LYS A 107 -24.34 -14.86 -18.69
N ILE A 108 -23.39 -15.80 -18.75
CA ILE A 108 -22.44 -15.85 -19.84
C ILE A 108 -23.12 -16.22 -21.16
N VAL A 109 -24.11 -17.11 -21.13
CA VAL A 109 -24.86 -17.52 -22.32
C VAL A 109 -25.65 -16.33 -22.87
N ASP A 110 -26.33 -15.58 -22.00
CA ASP A 110 -27.03 -14.35 -22.38
C ASP A 110 -26.09 -13.32 -22.99
N GLY A 111 -24.91 -13.13 -22.38
CA GLY A 111 -23.90 -12.22 -22.89
C GLY A 111 -23.34 -12.64 -24.25
N ILE A 112 -23.11 -13.95 -24.45
CA ILE A 112 -22.69 -14.50 -25.73
C ILE A 112 -23.75 -14.22 -26.80
N LYS A 113 -25.03 -14.52 -26.52
CA LYS A 113 -26.13 -14.31 -27.47
C LYS A 113 -26.33 -12.83 -27.80
N ALA A 114 -26.24 -11.95 -26.79
CA ALA A 114 -26.31 -10.51 -26.98
C ALA A 114 -25.18 -10.02 -27.90
N VAL A 115 -23.93 -10.40 -27.62
CA VAL A 115 -22.76 -9.96 -28.39
C VAL A 115 -22.76 -10.52 -29.81
N LEU A 116 -23.23 -11.77 -30.01
CA LEU A 116 -23.44 -12.35 -31.35
C LEU A 116 -24.50 -11.60 -32.15
N SER A 117 -25.59 -11.14 -31.51
CA SER A 117 -26.61 -10.30 -32.15
C SER A 117 -26.12 -8.89 -32.50
N GLY A 118 -24.89 -8.54 -32.12
CA GLY A 118 -24.28 -7.23 -32.33
C GLY A 118 -24.58 -6.21 -31.23
N ALA A 119 -25.33 -6.58 -30.20
CA ALA A 119 -25.57 -5.73 -29.03
C ALA A 119 -24.32 -5.62 -28.15
N TYR A 120 -24.25 -4.54 -27.36
CA TYR A 120 -23.31 -4.49 -26.24
C TYR A 120 -23.89 -5.21 -25.03
N TYR A 121 -23.05 -5.96 -24.31
CA TYR A 121 -23.44 -6.63 -23.07
C TYR A 121 -22.56 -6.17 -21.90
N LEU A 122 -23.12 -5.29 -21.08
CA LEU A 122 -22.45 -4.66 -19.95
C LEU A 122 -23.42 -4.60 -18.77
N SER A 123 -22.88 -4.63 -17.55
CA SER A 123 -23.68 -4.24 -16.38
C SER A 123 -23.95 -2.73 -16.42
N GLN A 124 -24.96 -2.28 -15.67
CA GLN A 124 -25.23 -0.84 -15.56
C GLN A 124 -24.02 -0.08 -15.02
N ARG A 125 -23.31 -0.65 -14.04
CA ARG A 125 -22.11 -0.04 -13.45
C ARG A 125 -20.96 0.06 -14.44
N ALA A 126 -20.72 -1.01 -15.22
CA ALA A 126 -19.71 -1.00 -16.26
C ALA A 126 -20.02 0.08 -17.30
N PHE A 127 -21.29 0.22 -17.69
CA PHE A 127 -21.75 1.25 -18.62
C PHE A 127 -21.56 2.67 -18.06
N ASP A 128 -21.95 2.92 -16.81
CA ASP A 128 -21.84 4.22 -16.16
C ASP A 128 -20.37 4.65 -15.94
N SER A 129 -19.44 3.67 -15.86
CA SER A 129 -18.00 3.91 -15.70
C SER A 129 -17.24 4.19 -17.01
N LEU A 130 -17.90 4.10 -18.17
CA LEU A 130 -17.25 4.29 -19.47
C LEU A 130 -16.85 5.75 -19.71
N SER A 131 -15.70 5.94 -20.36
CA SER A 131 -15.28 7.25 -20.86
C SER A 131 -16.19 7.77 -21.98
N GLU A 132 -16.19 9.07 -22.24
CA GLU A 132 -16.98 9.67 -23.34
C GLU A 132 -16.70 9.02 -24.70
N ASP A 133 -15.46 8.63 -24.97
CA ASP A 133 -15.06 7.98 -26.22
C ASP A 133 -15.64 6.56 -26.34
N SER A 134 -15.66 5.81 -25.24
CA SER A 134 -16.30 4.50 -25.18
C SER A 134 -17.83 4.62 -25.26
N LEU A 135 -18.43 5.62 -24.61
CA LEU A 135 -19.87 5.90 -24.67
C LEU A 135 -20.32 6.22 -26.10
N LYS A 136 -19.55 7.00 -26.88
CA LYS A 136 -19.87 7.24 -28.31
C LYS A 136 -19.90 5.95 -29.13
N ARG A 137 -19.04 4.97 -28.82
CA ARG A 137 -18.99 3.66 -29.49
C ARG A 137 -20.16 2.75 -29.11
N VAL A 138 -20.73 2.94 -27.91
CA VAL A 138 -21.85 2.16 -27.39
C VAL A 138 -23.20 2.79 -27.74
N SER A 139 -23.32 4.13 -27.69
CA SER A 139 -24.56 4.90 -27.85
C SER A 139 -25.24 4.76 -29.21
N GLY A 140 -24.56 4.26 -30.24
CA GLY A 140 -25.12 3.98 -31.57
C GLY A 140 -25.72 2.58 -31.73
N ASN A 141 -25.55 1.68 -30.74
CA ASN A 141 -25.93 0.27 -30.82
C ASN A 141 -26.87 -0.12 -29.68
N LYS A 142 -27.61 -1.23 -29.86
CA LYS A 142 -28.48 -1.79 -28.82
C LYS A 142 -27.64 -2.23 -27.62
N VAL A 143 -27.94 -1.71 -26.43
CA VAL A 143 -27.29 -2.13 -25.18
C VAL A 143 -28.24 -3.05 -24.44
N THR A 144 -27.78 -4.26 -24.17
CA THR A 144 -28.46 -5.23 -23.31
C THR A 144 -27.77 -5.19 -21.96
N THR A 145 -28.46 -4.64 -20.97
CA THR A 145 -28.02 -4.71 -19.58
C THR A 145 -28.49 -6.03 -18.98
N SER A 146 -27.63 -6.68 -18.19
CA SER A 146 -28.05 -7.78 -17.34
C SER A 146 -29.01 -7.21 -16.29
N SER A 147 -30.31 -7.18 -16.62
CA SER A 147 -31.37 -6.74 -15.72
C SER A 147 -31.53 -7.75 -14.59
N ALA A 148 -30.86 -7.47 -13.47
CA ALA A 148 -31.52 -7.65 -12.20
C ALA A 148 -32.10 -6.29 -11.85
N ALA A 149 -33.44 -6.20 -11.78
CA ALA A 149 -34.09 -5.25 -10.89
C ALA A 149 -33.63 -5.58 -9.46
N VAL A 150 -32.44 -5.10 -9.12
CA VAL A 150 -32.02 -4.91 -7.75
C VAL A 150 -32.87 -3.73 -7.30
N ALA A 151 -33.97 -3.99 -6.59
CA ALA A 151 -34.63 -2.99 -5.75
C ALA A 151 -33.55 -2.10 -5.14
N PRO A 152 -33.66 -0.76 -5.18
CA PRO A 152 -32.54 0.15 -4.94
C PRO A 152 -31.78 -0.32 -3.70
N ARG A 153 -30.71 -1.09 -3.93
CA ARG A 153 -29.82 -1.49 -2.85
C ARG A 153 -29.14 -0.19 -2.55
N ASP A 154 -29.18 0.19 -1.27
CA ASP A 154 -28.46 1.33 -0.73
C ASP A 154 -27.15 1.51 -1.50
N PRO A 155 -26.79 2.77 -1.88
CA PRO A 155 -25.58 3.05 -2.65
C PRO A 155 -24.46 2.19 -2.07
N VAL A 156 -23.78 1.40 -2.93
CA VAL A 156 -22.79 0.39 -2.51
C VAL A 156 -21.93 1.02 -1.43
N ARG A 157 -22.25 0.73 -0.17
CA ARG A 157 -21.51 1.32 0.93
C ARG A 157 -20.15 0.69 0.80
N GLU A 158 -19.13 1.53 0.62
CA GLU A 158 -17.77 1.07 0.74
C GLU A 158 -17.67 0.30 2.06
N PRO A 159 -16.92 -0.81 2.12
CA PRO A 159 -16.88 -1.66 3.30
C PRO A 159 -16.38 -0.91 4.54
N PHE A 160 -15.77 0.27 4.33
CA PHE A 160 -15.25 1.17 5.34
C PHE A 160 -16.16 2.36 5.68
N SER A 161 -17.39 2.43 5.16
CA SER A 161 -18.24 3.61 5.36
C SER A 161 -18.70 3.87 6.80
N GLY A 162 -18.65 2.84 7.66
CA GLY A 162 -18.99 2.95 9.08
C GLY A 162 -17.77 3.00 10.01
N TRP A 163 -16.59 3.37 9.48
CA TRP A 163 -15.34 3.33 10.25
C TRP A 163 -14.82 4.71 10.58
N ALA A 164 -14.18 4.82 11.74
CA ALA A 164 -13.33 5.94 12.07
C ALA A 164 -11.91 5.70 11.52
N VAL A 165 -11.35 6.65 10.77
CA VAL A 165 -10.03 6.53 10.14
C VAL A 165 -9.16 7.71 10.58
N SER A 166 -8.02 7.40 11.19
CA SER A 166 -6.97 8.37 11.52
C SER A 166 -5.87 8.33 10.47
N VAL A 167 -5.59 9.45 9.81
CA VAL A 167 -4.49 9.62 8.86
C VAL A 167 -3.39 10.42 9.55
N VAL A 168 -2.27 9.78 9.84
CA VAL A 168 -1.09 10.41 10.46
C VAL A 168 -0.13 10.84 9.36
N VAL A 169 0.19 12.14 9.33
CA VAL A 169 1.10 12.75 8.37
C VAL A 169 2.26 13.42 9.13
N PRO A 170 3.48 12.85 9.11
CA PRO A 170 4.66 13.56 9.58
C PRO A 170 4.99 14.69 8.61
N VAL A 171 5.29 15.86 9.14
CA VAL A 171 5.50 17.09 8.36
C VAL A 171 6.90 17.62 8.63
N PHE A 172 7.68 17.82 7.56
CA PHE A 172 8.98 18.49 7.66
C PHE A 172 9.31 19.30 6.40
N ASN A 173 9.20 20.63 6.51
CA ASN A 173 9.45 21.58 5.43
C ASN A 173 8.60 21.32 4.15
N SER A 174 7.28 21.25 4.33
CA SER A 174 6.31 20.90 3.29
C SER A 174 5.19 21.93 3.15
N ARG A 175 5.51 23.21 3.36
CA ARG A 175 4.55 24.32 3.31
C ARG A 175 3.66 24.33 2.06
N GLU A 176 4.21 23.98 0.90
CA GLU A 176 3.51 24.07 -0.39
C GLU A 176 2.55 22.89 -0.67
N THR A 177 2.84 21.70 -0.11
CA THR A 177 2.08 20.48 -0.41
C THR A 177 0.92 20.25 0.56
N LEU A 178 1.07 20.70 1.81
CA LEU A 178 0.09 20.47 2.89
C LEU A 178 -1.35 20.91 2.57
N PRO A 179 -1.61 22.10 1.98
CA PRO A 179 -2.99 22.50 1.69
C PRO A 179 -3.66 21.57 0.70
N ARG A 180 -2.94 21.20 -0.37
CA ARG A 180 -3.43 20.27 -1.40
C ARG A 180 -3.66 18.87 -0.84
N LEU A 181 -2.75 18.40 0.02
CA LEU A 181 -2.88 17.10 0.66
C LEU A 181 -4.13 17.01 1.53
N CYS A 182 -4.34 17.99 2.41
CA CYS A 182 -5.50 18.01 3.29
C CYS A 182 -6.81 18.16 2.51
N ASP A 183 -6.85 19.06 1.52
CA ASP A 183 -8.04 19.26 0.67
C ASP A 183 -8.41 17.96 -0.07
N GLN A 184 -7.41 17.23 -0.60
CA GLN A 184 -7.64 15.94 -1.26
C GLN A 184 -8.04 14.84 -0.27
N LEU A 185 -7.45 14.77 0.92
CA LEU A 185 -7.84 13.77 1.93
C LEU A 185 -9.28 13.96 2.39
N VAL A 186 -9.70 15.20 2.64
CA VAL A 186 -11.08 15.51 3.04
C VAL A 186 -12.06 15.17 1.94
N LEU A 187 -11.71 15.45 0.67
CA LEU A 187 -12.58 15.18 -0.47
C LEU A 187 -12.67 13.68 -0.81
N GLU A 188 -11.55 12.95 -0.72
CA GLU A 188 -11.49 11.54 -1.11
C GLU A 188 -12.05 10.60 -0.05
N LEU A 189 -12.01 10.99 1.23
CA LEU A 189 -12.44 10.15 2.37
C LEU A 189 -13.79 10.62 2.95
N THR A 190 -14.68 11.16 2.12
CA THR A 190 -16.04 11.56 2.55
C THR A 190 -16.93 10.38 2.94
N GLU A 191 -16.59 9.18 2.50
CA GLU A 191 -17.35 7.95 2.73
C GLU A 191 -17.14 7.36 4.11
N VAL A 192 -16.03 7.68 4.80
CA VAL A 192 -15.75 7.19 6.16
C VAL A 192 -16.63 7.91 7.18
N GLU A 193 -17.02 7.22 8.25
CA GLU A 193 -17.90 7.80 9.26
C GLU A 193 -17.21 8.96 9.99
N GLN A 194 -15.94 8.78 10.35
CA GLN A 194 -15.16 9.80 11.04
C GLN A 194 -13.74 9.86 10.48
N LEU A 195 -13.38 10.99 9.91
CA LEU A 195 -12.02 11.27 9.45
C LEU A 195 -11.27 12.08 10.50
N GLN A 196 -10.06 11.64 10.85
CA GLN A 196 -9.11 12.38 11.68
C GLN A 196 -7.77 12.50 10.96
N ILE A 197 -7.37 13.68 10.50
CA ILE A 197 -6.08 13.94 9.87
C ILE A 197 -5.17 14.57 10.93
N ILE A 198 -4.11 13.87 11.34
CA ILE A 198 -3.18 14.33 12.37
C ILE A 198 -1.89 14.77 11.70
N LEU A 199 -1.71 16.09 11.62
CA LEU A 199 -0.50 16.71 11.10
C LEU A 199 0.52 16.85 12.24
N VAL A 200 1.70 16.26 12.07
CA VAL A 200 2.77 16.31 13.08
C VAL A 200 3.98 17.05 12.54
N ASP A 201 4.13 18.32 12.90
CA ASP A 201 5.30 19.13 12.53
C ASP A 201 6.54 18.70 13.33
N ASP A 202 7.54 18.17 12.64
CA ASP A 202 8.82 17.72 13.20
C ASP A 202 9.88 18.85 13.24
N GLY A 203 9.46 20.03 13.71
CA GLY A 203 10.32 21.20 13.85
C GLY A 203 10.73 21.83 12.52
N SER A 204 9.77 22.10 11.63
CA SER A 204 10.02 22.76 10.34
C SER A 204 10.48 24.20 10.50
N SER A 205 11.24 24.70 9.52
CA SER A 205 11.76 26.08 9.48
C SER A 205 11.16 26.94 8.37
N ASP A 206 10.39 26.35 7.45
CA ASP A 206 9.84 27.00 6.24
C ASP A 206 8.46 27.67 6.43
N GLY A 207 7.90 27.58 7.64
CA GLY A 207 6.52 28.02 7.93
C GLY A 207 5.47 26.91 7.86
N SER A 208 5.85 25.64 7.66
CA SER A 208 4.89 24.50 7.65
C SER A 208 3.99 24.46 8.89
N ALA A 209 4.52 24.76 10.07
CA ALA A 209 3.74 24.82 11.31
C ALA A 209 2.57 25.82 11.25
N GLN A 210 2.74 26.95 10.58
CA GLN A 210 1.68 27.96 10.39
C GLN A 210 0.60 27.41 9.46
N VAL A 211 1.01 26.78 8.35
CA VAL A 211 0.08 26.13 7.42
C VAL A 211 -0.69 24.98 8.09
N CYS A 212 -0.05 24.19 8.95
CA CYS A 212 -0.77 23.17 9.72
C CYS A 212 -1.87 23.79 10.62
N ALA A 213 -1.59 24.93 11.25
CA ALA A 213 -2.57 25.65 12.05
C ALA A 213 -3.70 26.24 11.19
N GLU A 214 -3.39 26.74 9.98
CA GLU A 214 -4.38 27.21 9.00
C GLU A 214 -5.28 26.05 8.53
N MET A 215 -4.72 24.87 8.22
CA MET A 215 -5.50 23.70 7.84
C MET A 215 -6.40 23.20 8.97
N ARG A 216 -5.91 23.26 10.22
CA ARG A 216 -6.71 23.01 11.42
C ARG A 216 -7.89 23.97 11.55
N ALA A 217 -7.66 25.27 11.29
CA ALA A 217 -8.71 26.28 11.33
C ALA A 217 -9.73 26.12 10.19
N ARG A 218 -9.27 25.68 9.01
CA ARG A 218 -10.13 25.42 7.84
C ARG A 218 -11.01 24.19 8.01
N TYR A 219 -10.49 23.13 8.64
CA TYR A 219 -11.19 21.87 8.86
C TYR A 219 -11.22 21.45 10.34
N PRO A 220 -11.91 22.22 11.21
CA PRO A 220 -11.87 22.03 12.66
C PRO A 220 -12.55 20.73 13.12
N SER A 221 -13.33 20.07 12.26
CA SER A 221 -13.99 18.81 12.56
C SER A 221 -13.07 17.59 12.37
N CYS A 222 -12.11 17.62 11.45
CA CYS A 222 -11.32 16.45 11.06
C CYS A 222 -9.80 16.64 11.10
N VAL A 223 -9.26 17.86 10.99
CA VAL A 223 -7.80 18.08 11.05
C VAL A 223 -7.37 18.37 12.48
N GLU A 224 -6.26 17.80 12.91
CA GLU A 224 -5.56 18.06 14.17
C GLU A 224 -4.09 18.41 13.90
N PHE A 225 -3.53 19.25 14.76
CA PHE A 225 -2.16 19.72 14.62
C PHE A 225 -1.36 19.50 15.90
N LEU A 226 -0.23 18.80 15.76
CA LEU A 226 0.77 18.60 16.79
C LEU A 226 2.09 19.22 16.33
N GLN A 227 2.62 20.15 17.12
CA GLN A 227 3.94 20.72 16.88
C GLN A 227 4.96 20.11 17.84
N LEU A 228 6.01 19.48 17.33
CA LEU A 228 7.11 19.00 18.16
C LEU A 228 8.06 20.14 18.54
N ALA A 229 8.71 20.02 19.70
CA ALA A 229 9.61 21.05 20.23
C ALA A 229 10.89 21.26 19.41
N ARG A 230 11.27 20.24 18.63
CA ARG A 230 12.42 20.22 17.71
C ARG A 230 12.23 19.07 16.72
N ASN A 231 13.17 18.90 15.80
CA ASN A 231 13.25 17.70 14.98
C ASN A 231 13.67 16.49 15.84
N PHE A 232 12.77 15.51 15.97
CA PHE A 232 12.99 14.21 16.59
C PHE A 232 13.12 13.08 15.56
N GLY A 233 12.85 13.36 14.29
CA GLY A 233 12.91 12.42 13.18
C GLY A 233 11.54 11.83 12.84
N GLU A 234 11.40 11.40 11.59
CA GLU A 234 10.14 10.94 10.98
C GLU A 234 9.40 9.90 11.84
N HIS A 235 10.08 8.84 12.29
CA HIS A 235 9.41 7.80 13.08
C HIS A 235 8.92 8.30 14.44
N ASN A 236 9.62 9.25 15.07
CA ASN A 236 9.16 9.85 16.32
C ASN A 236 7.94 10.75 16.09
N ALA A 237 7.92 11.50 14.98
CA ALA A 237 6.75 12.27 14.57
C ALA A 237 5.54 11.37 14.27
N VAL A 238 5.74 10.27 13.54
CA VAL A 238 4.68 9.28 13.29
C VAL A 238 4.19 8.66 14.60
N MET A 239 5.08 8.29 15.53
CA MET A 239 4.69 7.78 16.85
C MET A 239 3.88 8.80 17.66
N ALA A 240 4.22 10.09 17.57
CA ALA A 240 3.46 11.16 18.21
C ALA A 240 2.04 11.23 17.64
N GLY A 241 1.88 11.13 16.31
CA GLY A 241 0.58 11.09 15.65
C GLY A 241 -0.22 9.83 16.01
N ILE A 242 0.41 8.65 15.97
CA ILE A 242 -0.22 7.37 16.34
C ILE A 242 -0.74 7.40 17.78
N LYS A 243 0.00 7.99 18.72
CA LYS A 243 -0.43 8.13 20.13
C LYS A 243 -1.65 9.05 20.31
N HIS A 244 -2.00 9.87 19.32
CA HIS A 244 -3.19 10.73 19.32
C HIS A 244 -4.30 10.23 18.35
N ALA A 245 -4.03 9.16 17.59
CA ALA A 245 -5.00 8.57 16.68
C ALA A 245 -6.12 7.85 17.46
N THR A 246 -7.36 8.11 17.05
CA THR A 246 -8.57 7.57 17.72
C THR A 246 -9.43 6.69 16.82
N GLY A 247 -9.09 6.57 15.54
CA GLY A 247 -9.84 5.78 14.58
C GLY A 247 -9.72 4.26 14.78
N ASP A 248 -10.67 3.53 14.20
CA ASP A 248 -10.65 2.08 14.05
C ASP A 248 -9.45 1.62 13.22
N PHE A 249 -9.01 2.47 12.29
CA PHE A 249 -7.83 2.25 11.45
C PHE A 249 -6.93 3.47 11.45
N CYS A 250 -5.62 3.23 11.50
CA CYS A 250 -4.59 4.25 11.39
C CYS A 250 -3.84 4.08 10.07
N VAL A 251 -3.88 5.11 9.24
CA VAL A 251 -3.13 5.24 7.99
C VAL A 251 -1.93 6.13 8.25
N VAL A 252 -0.74 5.72 7.82
CA VAL A 252 0.46 6.56 7.82
C VAL A 252 0.78 6.91 6.39
N MET A 253 1.00 8.20 6.10
CA MET A 253 1.38 8.66 4.76
C MET A 253 2.29 9.90 4.81
N ASP A 254 3.10 10.08 3.77
CA ASP A 254 4.04 11.20 3.64
C ASP A 254 3.33 12.48 3.15
N ASP A 255 3.97 13.63 3.38
CA ASP A 255 3.44 14.97 3.08
C ASP A 255 3.73 15.46 1.64
N ASP A 256 4.47 14.70 0.83
CA ASP A 256 5.03 15.11 -0.46
C ASP A 256 4.14 14.83 -1.69
N LEU A 257 2.91 14.34 -1.47
CA LEU A 257 1.93 13.96 -2.51
C LEU A 257 2.41 12.87 -3.49
N GLN A 258 3.52 12.18 -3.21
CA GLN A 258 3.93 11.03 -4.02
C GLN A 258 2.92 9.88 -3.93
N ASN A 259 2.29 9.73 -2.77
CA ASN A 259 1.18 8.79 -2.55
C ASN A 259 -0.13 9.58 -2.63
N PRO A 260 -0.92 9.42 -3.72
CA PRO A 260 -2.18 10.13 -3.85
C PRO A 260 -3.15 9.78 -2.71
N PRO A 261 -3.85 10.75 -2.10
CA PRO A 261 -4.87 10.50 -1.08
C PRO A 261 -5.96 9.49 -1.48
N SER A 262 -6.28 9.38 -2.78
CA SER A 262 -7.21 8.37 -3.30
C SER A 262 -6.75 6.93 -3.02
N GLU A 263 -5.44 6.68 -2.91
CA GLU A 263 -4.88 5.35 -2.61
C GLU A 263 -5.15 4.91 -1.16
N VAL A 264 -5.57 5.81 -0.28
CA VAL A 264 -5.99 5.45 1.08
C VAL A 264 -7.21 4.51 1.02
N LYS A 265 -8.13 4.71 0.08
CA LYS A 265 -9.28 3.82 -0.13
C LYS A 265 -8.86 2.42 -0.54
N VAL A 266 -7.81 2.30 -1.36
CA VAL A 266 -7.23 0.99 -1.77
C VAL A 266 -6.72 0.23 -0.55
N LEU A 267 -6.01 0.91 0.35
CA LEU A 267 -5.55 0.35 1.62
C LEU A 267 -6.72 -0.08 2.51
N LEU A 268 -7.76 0.75 2.65
CA LEU A 268 -8.94 0.46 3.47
C LEU A 268 -9.74 -0.74 2.94
N ARG A 269 -9.94 -0.86 1.62
CA ARG A 269 -10.58 -2.04 1.01
C ARG A 269 -9.80 -3.32 1.27
N GLN A 270 -8.47 -3.26 1.27
CA GLN A 270 -7.64 -4.42 1.57
C GLN A 270 -7.80 -4.84 3.03
N VAL A 271 -7.83 -3.89 3.96
CA VAL A 271 -8.06 -4.18 5.38
C VAL A 271 -9.45 -4.76 5.65
N ALA A 272 -10.45 -4.36 4.86
CA ALA A 272 -11.80 -4.93 4.92
C ALA A 272 -11.87 -6.44 4.66
N LEU A 273 -10.84 -7.03 4.05
CA LEU A 273 -10.70 -8.48 3.91
C LEU A 273 -10.30 -9.19 5.22
N GLY A 274 -10.09 -8.44 6.30
CA GLY A 274 -9.76 -8.97 7.64
C GLY A 274 -8.27 -8.94 7.98
N PHE A 275 -7.44 -8.18 7.26
CA PHE A 275 -6.01 -8.03 7.57
C PHE A 275 -5.78 -6.97 8.65
N ASP A 276 -4.86 -7.22 9.59
CA ASP A 276 -4.56 -6.27 10.67
C ASP A 276 -3.58 -5.17 10.26
N LEU A 277 -2.73 -5.45 9.26
CA LEU A 277 -1.71 -4.54 8.74
C LEU A 277 -1.59 -4.73 7.23
N VAL A 278 -1.66 -3.63 6.48
CA VAL A 278 -1.50 -3.64 5.03
C VAL A 278 -0.44 -2.63 4.61
N TYR A 279 0.55 -3.12 3.87
CA TYR A 279 1.59 -2.29 3.25
C TYR A 279 1.25 -2.00 1.79
N SER A 280 1.54 -0.77 1.37
CA SER A 280 1.58 -0.45 -0.06
C SER A 280 2.82 -1.04 -0.72
N ARG A 281 2.68 -1.41 -2.00
CA ARG A 281 3.77 -1.83 -2.86
C ARG A 281 3.72 -1.05 -4.16
N TYR A 282 4.86 -0.49 -4.56
CA TYR A 282 4.96 0.27 -5.80
C TYR A 282 5.43 -0.60 -6.96
N ARG A 283 4.92 -0.33 -8.16
CA ARG A 283 5.27 -1.03 -9.39
C ARG A 283 6.71 -0.68 -9.79
N LYS A 284 7.66 -1.57 -9.50
CA LYS A 284 9.11 -1.32 -9.67
C LYS A 284 9.53 -1.16 -11.14
N ARG A 285 10.32 -0.11 -11.44
CA ARG A 285 11.27 -0.10 -12.58
C ARG A 285 12.61 -0.75 -12.18
N ARG A 286 13.26 -1.42 -13.13
CA ARG A 286 14.47 -2.25 -12.91
C ARG A 286 15.64 -1.44 -12.34
N HIS A 287 16.25 -1.90 -11.24
CA HIS A 287 17.49 -1.33 -10.68
C HIS A 287 18.75 -2.12 -11.06
N PRO A 288 19.94 -1.46 -11.13
CA PRO A 288 21.23 -2.11 -11.39
C PRO A 288 21.62 -3.16 -10.32
N LEU A 289 22.48 -4.13 -10.69
CA LEU A 289 22.81 -5.33 -9.88
C LEU A 289 23.40 -5.02 -8.49
N TYR A 290 24.27 -4.01 -8.35
CA TYR A 290 24.89 -3.67 -7.07
C TYR A 290 23.86 -3.22 -6.02
N ARG A 291 22.79 -2.56 -6.46
CA ARG A 291 21.67 -2.14 -5.59
C ARG A 291 20.77 -3.33 -5.21
N ARG A 292 20.72 -4.37 -6.05
CA ARG A 292 20.02 -5.65 -5.74
C ARG A 292 20.73 -6.47 -4.66
N LEU A 293 22.07 -6.50 -4.67
CA LEU A 293 22.86 -7.18 -3.62
C LEU A 293 22.73 -6.49 -2.26
N GLY A 294 22.92 -5.16 -2.21
CA GLY A 294 22.72 -4.39 -0.98
C GLY A 294 21.29 -4.50 -0.43
N SER A 295 20.28 -4.41 -1.30
CA SER A 295 18.89 -4.60 -0.92
C SER A 295 18.59 -6.03 -0.44
N ARG A 296 19.20 -7.07 -1.03
CA ARG A 296 19.06 -8.46 -0.55
C ARG A 296 19.70 -8.67 0.82
N LEU A 297 20.90 -8.14 1.04
CA LEU A 297 21.58 -8.21 2.34
C LEU A 297 20.78 -7.48 3.42
N GLN A 298 20.29 -6.27 3.12
CA GLN A 298 19.48 -5.49 4.05
C GLN A 298 18.12 -6.15 4.31
N ASN A 299 17.51 -6.76 3.30
CA ASN A 299 16.27 -7.51 3.48
C ASN A 299 16.50 -8.78 4.31
N TRP A 300 17.62 -9.48 4.11
CA TRP A 300 18.00 -10.65 4.89
C TRP A 300 18.30 -10.30 6.36
N THR A 301 19.03 -9.22 6.62
CA THR A 301 19.26 -8.76 7.99
C THR A 301 17.98 -8.27 8.65
N ALA A 302 17.07 -7.62 7.91
CA ALA A 302 15.75 -7.25 8.43
C ALA A 302 14.88 -8.49 8.73
N CYS A 303 14.89 -9.53 7.87
CA CYS A 303 14.20 -10.80 8.15
C CYS A 303 14.74 -11.46 9.42
N LEU A 304 16.06 -11.50 9.60
CA LEU A 304 16.69 -12.13 10.77
C LEU A 304 16.54 -11.32 12.06
N ALA A 305 16.71 -10.00 12.00
CA ALA A 305 16.64 -9.15 13.18
C ALA A 305 15.20 -8.89 13.62
N LEU A 306 14.24 -8.83 12.68
CA LEU A 306 12.87 -8.38 12.95
C LEU A 306 11.82 -9.48 12.75
N GLY A 307 12.21 -10.70 12.35
CA GLY A 307 11.26 -11.76 12.00
C GLY A 307 10.41 -11.43 10.77
N LYS A 308 10.87 -10.52 9.90
CA LYS A 308 10.09 -10.05 8.76
C LYS A 308 9.82 -11.18 7.74
N PRO A 309 8.57 -11.33 7.24
CA PRO A 309 8.26 -12.23 6.13
C PRO A 309 9.11 -11.91 4.89
N SER A 310 9.65 -12.95 4.25
CA SER A 310 10.48 -12.81 3.06
C SER A 310 9.68 -12.20 1.91
N GLY A 311 10.11 -11.04 1.41
CA GLY A 311 9.48 -10.38 0.25
C GLY A 311 8.55 -9.21 0.59
N LEU A 312 8.28 -8.97 1.88
CA LEU A 312 7.48 -7.82 2.33
C LEU A 312 8.21 -6.50 2.01
N TYR A 313 7.61 -5.61 1.24
CA TYR A 313 8.15 -4.27 1.00
C TYR A 313 7.66 -3.35 2.13
N LEU A 314 8.59 -2.87 2.96
CA LEU A 314 8.30 -1.94 4.04
C LEU A 314 8.21 -0.52 3.45
N SER A 315 7.01 -0.14 3.01
CA SER A 315 6.69 1.22 2.58
C SER A 315 6.37 2.10 3.80
N SER A 316 6.55 3.43 3.71
CA SER A 316 6.02 4.41 4.68
C SER A 316 4.49 4.46 4.62
N PHE A 317 3.92 4.30 3.42
CA PHE A 317 2.48 4.31 3.20
C PHE A 317 1.84 2.96 3.53
N LYS A 318 1.08 2.92 4.63
CA LYS A 318 0.49 1.70 5.21
C LYS A 318 -0.74 2.02 6.04
N VAL A 319 -1.53 0.99 6.34
CA VAL A 319 -2.68 1.06 7.25
C VAL A 319 -2.66 -0.11 8.23
N PHE A 320 -3.12 0.12 9.46
CA PHE A 320 -3.27 -0.93 10.46
C PHE A 320 -4.44 -0.68 11.40
N SER A 321 -4.97 -1.75 12.00
CA SER A 321 -6.12 -1.70 12.89
C SER A 321 -5.80 -1.04 14.24
N SER A 322 -6.83 -0.53 14.91
CA SER A 322 -6.76 0.03 16.27
C SER A 322 -6.19 -0.96 17.30
N ARG A 323 -6.34 -2.27 17.07
CA ARG A 323 -5.71 -3.32 17.88
C ARG A 323 -4.19 -3.27 17.76
N VAL A 324 -3.66 -3.20 16.54
CA VAL A 324 -2.22 -3.06 16.29
C VAL A 324 -1.71 -1.71 16.79
N MET A 325 -2.48 -0.63 16.55
CA MET A 325 -2.18 0.72 17.02
C MET A 325 -1.96 0.76 18.53
N ARG A 326 -2.84 0.13 19.33
CA ARG A 326 -2.70 0.07 20.79
C ARG A 326 -1.43 -0.63 21.26
N GLU A 327 -1.00 -1.69 20.57
CA GLU A 327 0.26 -2.37 20.88
C GLU A 327 1.48 -1.51 20.49
N VAL A 328 1.39 -0.79 19.37
CA VAL A 328 2.44 0.16 18.95
C VAL A 328 2.59 1.28 19.99
N CYS A 329 1.50 1.82 20.51
CA CYS A 329 1.51 2.89 21.52
C CYS A 329 2.18 2.51 22.84
N ARG A 330 2.32 1.21 23.16
CA ARG A 330 3.04 0.73 24.35
C ARG A 330 4.56 0.87 24.25
N TYR A 331 5.08 1.18 23.07
CA TYR A 331 6.51 1.39 22.87
C TYR A 331 6.92 2.82 23.24
N ASP A 332 7.69 2.93 24.33
CA ASP A 332 8.22 4.21 24.85
C ASP A 332 9.74 4.37 24.66
N GLY A 333 10.37 3.53 23.83
CA GLY A 333 11.79 3.65 23.52
C GLY A 333 12.11 4.93 22.71
N PRO A 334 13.32 5.52 22.89
CA PRO A 334 13.70 6.80 22.30
C PRO A 334 13.92 6.74 20.77
N GLU A 335 14.23 5.56 20.23
CA GLU A 335 14.45 5.34 18.80
C GLU A 335 13.45 4.29 18.27
N PRO A 336 12.22 4.69 17.89
CA PRO A 336 11.25 3.78 17.34
C PRO A 336 11.61 3.38 15.91
N TYR A 337 11.60 2.08 15.65
CA TYR A 337 11.54 1.55 14.29
C TYR A 337 10.15 0.97 14.07
N LEU A 338 9.24 1.79 13.53
CA LEU A 338 7.80 1.50 13.47
C LEU A 338 7.51 0.11 12.87
N ASP A 339 8.18 -0.25 11.78
CA ASP A 339 7.97 -1.55 11.14
C ASP A 339 8.35 -2.74 12.02
N ALA A 340 9.41 -2.64 12.82
CA ALA A 340 9.72 -3.72 13.78
C ALA A 340 8.65 -3.85 14.85
N ILE A 341 8.08 -2.73 15.30
CA ILE A 341 7.04 -2.72 16.33
C ILE A 341 5.76 -3.34 15.75
N LEU A 342 5.38 -2.95 14.53
CA LEU A 342 4.23 -3.50 13.80
C LEU A 342 4.35 -5.01 13.56
N LEU A 343 5.51 -5.49 13.12
CA LEU A 343 5.77 -6.91 12.86
C LEU A 343 5.79 -7.76 14.15
N ARG A 344 6.02 -7.14 15.31
CA ARG A 344 5.89 -7.80 16.62
C ARG A 344 4.44 -7.85 17.10
N ALA A 345 3.61 -6.90 16.65
CA ALA A 345 2.21 -6.79 17.06
C ALA A 345 1.27 -7.74 16.29
N THR A 346 1.56 -8.04 15.02
CA THR A 346 0.70 -8.94 14.22
C THR A 346 1.49 -9.71 13.15
N ALA A 347 0.99 -10.91 12.83
CA ALA A 347 1.42 -11.72 11.69
C ALA A 347 0.40 -11.72 10.53
N ASN A 348 -0.79 -11.16 10.73
CA ASN A 348 -1.87 -11.09 9.75
C ASN A 348 -1.69 -9.85 8.84
N ILE A 349 -0.79 -9.99 7.87
CA ILE A 349 -0.27 -8.89 7.05
C ILE A 349 -0.57 -9.14 5.57
N SER A 350 -1.03 -8.10 4.85
CA SER A 350 -1.14 -8.13 3.39
C SER A 350 -0.34 -7.00 2.72
N THR A 351 -0.17 -7.11 1.41
CA THR A 351 0.37 -6.05 0.57
C THR A 351 -0.58 -5.76 -0.59
N VAL A 352 -0.78 -4.48 -0.92
CA VAL A 352 -1.56 -4.06 -2.08
C VAL A 352 -0.73 -3.16 -2.98
N GLU A 353 -0.92 -3.27 -4.30
CA GLU A 353 -0.23 -2.37 -5.23
C GLU A 353 -0.90 -1.00 -5.24
N CYS A 354 -0.10 0.05 -5.04
CA CYS A 354 -0.57 1.44 -5.04
C CYS A 354 0.19 2.27 -6.09
N LEU A 355 -0.46 3.33 -6.56
CA LEU A 355 0.18 4.35 -7.38
C LEU A 355 1.22 5.14 -6.57
N HIS A 356 2.36 5.44 -7.19
CA HIS A 356 3.40 6.29 -6.61
C HIS A 356 3.92 7.24 -7.69
N ARG A 357 3.68 8.54 -7.49
CA ARG A 357 4.08 9.59 -8.41
C ARG A 357 5.56 9.89 -8.24
N GLU A 358 6.26 10.15 -9.34
CA GLU A 358 7.66 10.54 -9.28
C GLU A 358 7.81 11.89 -8.57
N ARG A 359 8.87 12.02 -7.75
CA ARG A 359 9.21 13.29 -7.10
C ARG A 359 9.51 14.32 -8.19
N GLY A 360 8.88 15.50 -8.11
CA GLY A 360 9.23 16.67 -8.91
C GLY A 360 10.62 17.17 -8.53
N GLY A 361 11.67 16.52 -9.03
CA GLY A 361 13.06 16.90 -8.81
C GLY A 361 13.74 16.24 -7.59
N GLY A 362 14.97 15.75 -7.80
CA GLY A 362 15.85 15.24 -6.75
C GLY A 362 16.50 13.90 -7.09
N ARG A 363 17.81 13.91 -7.37
CA ARG A 363 18.61 12.67 -7.48
C ARG A 363 18.70 12.01 -6.10
N SER A 364 18.39 10.72 -5.97
CA SER A 364 18.53 10.01 -4.69
C SER A 364 20.00 9.98 -4.25
N GLY A 365 20.37 10.85 -3.31
CA GLY A 365 21.74 11.11 -2.85
C GLY A 365 22.32 10.08 -1.87
N TYR A 366 22.05 8.79 -2.08
CA TYR A 366 22.62 7.74 -1.24
C TYR A 366 24.00 7.32 -1.76
N THR A 367 25.05 7.84 -1.14
CA THR A 367 26.42 7.34 -1.31
C THR A 367 26.59 6.00 -0.60
N LEU A 368 27.44 5.12 -1.13
CA LEU A 368 27.73 3.79 -0.57
C LEU A 368 28.12 3.87 0.93
N ARG A 369 28.83 4.93 1.33
CA ARG A 369 29.18 5.21 2.73
C ARG A 369 27.97 5.42 3.64
N LYS A 370 26.94 6.14 3.17
CA LYS A 370 25.67 6.31 3.91
C LYS A 370 24.92 4.98 4.01
N LEU A 371 24.94 4.16 2.96
CA LEU A 371 24.32 2.82 2.98
C LEU A 371 24.98 1.88 3.99
N ILE A 372 26.32 1.82 4.01
CA ILE A 372 27.08 1.02 4.97
C ILE A 372 26.85 1.52 6.39
N GLY A 373 26.86 2.84 6.59
CA GLY A 373 26.56 3.44 7.90
C GLY A 373 25.13 3.11 8.39
N LEU A 374 24.14 3.12 7.49
CA LEU A 374 22.77 2.74 7.79
C LEU A 374 22.67 1.24 8.15
N TRP A 375 23.38 0.39 7.41
CA TRP A 375 23.44 -1.05 7.67
C TRP A 375 24.10 -1.36 9.02
N CYS A 376 25.24 -0.74 9.34
CA CYS A 376 25.90 -0.90 10.63
C CYS A 376 24.99 -0.48 11.79
N ARG A 377 24.30 0.66 11.65
CA ARG A 377 23.32 1.11 12.66
C ARG A 377 22.18 0.12 12.84
N MET A 378 21.64 -0.46 11.77
CA MET A 378 20.55 -1.44 11.86
C MET A 378 21.03 -2.78 12.45
N PHE A 379 22.19 -3.26 12.01
CA PHE A 379 22.76 -4.55 12.39
C PHE A 379 23.25 -4.58 13.84
N VAL A 380 23.88 -3.51 14.32
CA VAL A 380 24.27 -3.35 15.73
C VAL A 380 23.06 -2.85 16.56
N GLY A 381 22.20 -2.04 15.95
CA GLY A 381 20.89 -1.51 16.42
C GLY A 381 20.00 -2.50 17.13
N PHE A 382 19.55 -3.46 16.33
CA PHE A 382 18.36 -4.25 16.62
C PHE A 382 18.67 -5.74 16.74
N SER A 383 19.95 -6.13 16.74
CA SER A 383 20.34 -7.54 16.75
C SER A 383 21.42 -7.80 17.78
N ILE A 384 21.23 -8.87 18.56
CA ILE A 384 22.23 -9.41 19.50
C ILE A 384 23.23 -10.34 18.78
N TRP A 385 22.99 -10.64 17.51
CA TRP A 385 23.86 -11.50 16.69
C TRP A 385 25.32 -11.06 16.59
N PRO A 386 25.68 -9.76 16.50
CA PRO A 386 27.08 -9.35 16.51
C PRO A 386 27.81 -9.82 17.77
N VAL A 387 27.17 -9.72 18.94
CA VAL A 387 27.72 -10.20 20.22
C VAL A 387 27.85 -11.72 20.22
N ARG A 388 26.85 -12.44 19.70
CA ARG A 388 26.91 -13.91 19.62
C ARG A 388 28.04 -14.41 18.70
N LEU A 389 28.25 -13.76 17.55
CA LEU A 389 29.35 -14.09 16.63
C LEU A 389 30.72 -13.82 17.27
N VAL A 390 30.85 -12.68 17.94
CA VAL A 390 32.09 -12.31 18.62
C VAL A 390 32.36 -13.21 19.82
N ALA A 391 31.33 -13.63 20.57
CA ALA A 391 31.45 -14.62 21.64
C ALA A 391 31.86 -16.01 21.10
N LEU A 392 31.27 -16.46 19.99
CA LEU A 392 31.62 -17.72 19.34
C LEU A 392 33.06 -17.69 18.78
N GLY A 393 33.45 -16.57 18.17
CA GLY A 393 34.82 -16.33 17.72
C GLY A 393 35.82 -16.30 18.87
N GLY A 394 35.46 -15.66 19.99
CA GLY A 394 36.26 -15.66 21.22
C GLY A 394 36.43 -17.06 21.81
N LEU A 395 35.37 -17.89 21.81
CA LEU A 395 35.44 -19.28 22.23
C LEU A 395 36.36 -20.11 21.32
N LEU A 396 36.26 -19.94 20.00
CA LEU A 396 37.15 -20.61 19.03
C LEU A 396 38.62 -20.19 19.21
N LEU A 397 38.88 -18.90 19.47
CA LEU A 397 40.22 -18.40 19.79
C LEU A 397 40.74 -18.95 21.12
N CYS A 398 39.88 -19.11 22.12
CA CYS A 398 40.25 -19.72 23.40
C CYS A 398 40.63 -21.20 23.24
N VAL A 399 39.82 -21.97 22.50
CA VAL A 399 40.07 -23.40 22.24
C VAL A 399 41.34 -23.59 21.41
N THR A 400 41.52 -22.82 20.33
CA THR A 400 42.73 -22.89 19.50
C THR A 400 43.97 -22.40 20.25
N GLY A 401 43.84 -21.35 21.06
CA GLY A 401 44.92 -20.84 21.93
C GLY A 401 45.36 -21.85 22.98
N ALA A 402 44.42 -22.57 23.63
CA ALA A 402 44.73 -23.63 24.59
C ALA A 402 45.43 -24.82 23.92
N TYR A 403 45.08 -25.14 22.67
CA TYR A 403 45.70 -26.22 21.91
C TYR A 403 47.10 -25.85 21.38
N LEU A 404 47.32 -24.58 21.03
CA LEU A 404 48.58 -24.07 20.48
C LEU A 404 49.56 -23.52 21.55
N GLN A 405 49.17 -23.54 22.83
CA GLN A 405 49.94 -23.00 23.96
C GLN A 405 51.39 -23.50 24.05
N PRO A 406 51.74 -24.76 23.69
CA PRO A 406 53.13 -25.21 23.68
C PRO A 406 53.99 -24.65 22.53
N ALA A 407 53.40 -24.03 21.49
CA ALA A 407 54.08 -23.73 20.22
C ALA A 407 54.25 -22.22 19.93
N VAL A 408 53.67 -21.32 20.73
CA VAL A 408 53.57 -19.90 20.38
C VAL A 408 54.31 -19.02 21.41
N GLN A 409 55.60 -18.74 21.14
CA GLN A 409 56.42 -17.73 21.83
C GLN A 409 56.48 -16.39 21.06
N SER A 410 55.58 -16.14 20.10
CA SER A 410 55.62 -14.91 19.30
C SER A 410 54.84 -13.77 19.98
N GLY A 411 55.50 -12.61 20.16
CA GLY A 411 54.86 -11.41 20.74
C GLY A 411 53.61 -10.95 19.98
N ALA A 412 53.54 -11.24 18.68
CA ALA A 412 52.36 -10.96 17.85
C ALA A 412 51.09 -11.67 18.33
N ALA A 413 51.20 -12.90 18.85
CA ALA A 413 50.05 -13.63 19.38
C ALA A 413 49.52 -13.02 20.69
N VAL A 414 50.42 -12.53 21.55
CA VAL A 414 50.06 -11.83 22.79
C VAL A 414 49.35 -10.51 22.51
N TRP A 415 49.87 -9.71 21.57
CA TRP A 415 49.22 -8.47 21.14
C TRP A 415 47.88 -8.73 20.45
N GLY A 416 47.77 -9.80 19.66
CA GLY A 416 46.50 -10.24 19.05
C GLY A 416 45.45 -10.61 20.09
N ALA A 417 45.81 -11.40 21.10
CA ALA A 417 44.89 -11.79 22.19
C ALA A 417 44.45 -10.58 23.03
N ARG A 418 45.36 -9.65 23.34
CA ARG A 418 45.03 -8.40 24.04
C ARG A 418 44.11 -7.50 23.21
N GLY A 419 44.38 -7.37 21.90
CA GLY A 419 43.53 -6.62 20.97
C GLY A 419 42.13 -7.22 20.88
N ALA A 420 42.01 -8.55 20.79
CA ALA A 420 40.73 -9.25 20.78
C ALA A 420 39.94 -9.04 22.08
N THR A 421 40.62 -9.06 23.24
CA THR A 421 40.01 -8.82 24.55
C THR A 421 39.48 -7.38 24.66
N LEU A 422 40.25 -6.38 24.22
CA LEU A 422 39.81 -4.99 24.19
C LEU A 422 38.64 -4.78 23.22
N PHE A 423 38.64 -5.45 22.07
CA PHE A 423 37.53 -5.41 21.11
C PHE A 423 36.25 -6.02 21.70
N LEU A 424 36.36 -7.17 22.38
CA LEU A 424 35.26 -7.82 23.10
C LEU A 424 34.68 -6.89 24.18
N LEU A 425 35.55 -6.26 24.97
CA LEU A 425 35.15 -5.33 26.01
C LEU A 425 34.47 -4.08 25.43
N ALA A 426 34.99 -3.53 24.33
CA ALA A 426 34.37 -2.41 23.62
C ALA A 426 32.99 -2.79 23.08
N LEU A 427 32.82 -4.02 22.58
CA LEU A 427 31.52 -4.51 22.13
C LEU A 427 30.55 -4.64 23.30
N VAL A 428 30.95 -5.21 24.43
CA VAL A 428 30.10 -5.26 25.65
C VAL A 428 29.74 -3.85 26.11
N GLY A 429 30.71 -2.93 26.11
CA GLY A 429 30.51 -1.52 26.45
C GLY A 429 29.49 -0.82 25.55
N GLU A 430 29.48 -1.09 24.25
CA GLU A 430 28.49 -0.55 23.30
C GLU A 430 27.05 -1.02 23.66
N TYR A 431 26.87 -2.29 24.05
CA TYR A 431 25.55 -2.79 24.43
C TYR A 431 25.11 -2.28 25.80
N ILE A 432 26.02 -2.20 26.77
CA ILE A 432 25.75 -1.55 28.07
C ILE A 432 25.40 -0.09 27.86
N GLY A 433 26.11 0.63 26.99
CA GLY A 433 25.81 2.01 26.63
C GLY A 433 24.43 2.17 26.02
N ARG A 434 23.99 1.24 25.18
CA ARG A 434 22.62 1.22 24.62
C ARG A 434 21.56 0.91 25.66
N ILE A 435 21.81 -0.04 26.56
CA ILE A 435 20.93 -0.31 27.71
C ILE A 435 20.82 0.94 28.58
N HIS A 436 21.94 1.63 28.84
CA HIS A 436 21.95 2.89 29.57
C HIS A 436 21.14 3.98 28.87
N LEU A 437 21.27 4.14 27.55
CA LEU A 437 20.46 5.09 26.76
C LEU A 437 18.96 4.74 26.79
N LEU A 438 18.60 3.45 26.80
CA LEU A 438 17.23 2.97 26.97
C LEU A 438 16.69 3.27 28.39
N LEU A 439 17.52 3.08 29.43
CA LEU A 439 17.16 3.32 30.82
C LEU A 439 17.06 4.82 31.15
N HIS A 440 17.83 5.67 30.49
CA HIS A 440 17.83 7.12 30.71
C HIS A 440 16.67 7.87 30.03
N ALA A 441 15.67 7.16 29.50
CA ALA A 441 14.33 7.66 29.16
C ALA A 441 14.29 9.07 28.54
N SER A 442 15.15 9.32 27.55
CA SER A 442 14.98 10.52 26.71
C SER A 442 13.57 10.44 26.12
N PRO A 443 12.74 11.49 26.27
CA PRO A 443 11.39 11.45 25.76
C PRO A 443 11.44 11.21 24.25
N GLN A 444 10.69 10.21 23.78
CA GLN A 444 10.59 9.82 22.38
C GLN A 444 10.28 11.03 21.48
N PHE A 445 9.43 11.93 21.96
CA PHE A 445 9.17 13.24 21.40
C PHE A 445 8.67 14.18 22.50
N VAL A 446 8.74 15.48 22.26
CA VAL A 446 8.16 16.50 23.13
C VAL A 446 7.26 17.38 22.29
N ILE A 447 6.00 17.52 22.71
CA ILE A 447 5.03 18.38 22.01
C ILE A 447 5.12 19.79 22.58
N ARG A 448 5.40 20.76 21.70
CA ARG A 448 5.44 22.19 22.03
C ARG A 448 4.05 22.81 22.02
N HIS A 449 3.24 22.49 21.01
CA HIS A 449 1.91 23.06 20.83
C HIS A 449 0.91 21.98 20.39
N ARG A 450 -0.28 22.01 20.96
CA ARG A 450 -1.39 21.10 20.63
C ARG A 450 -2.59 21.91 20.17
N GLY A 451 -2.92 21.80 18.88
CA GLY A 451 -4.18 22.29 18.34
C GLY A 451 -5.22 21.17 18.30
N LEU A 452 -5.62 20.65 19.47
CA LEU A 452 -6.56 19.53 19.56
C LEU A 452 -8.01 19.95 19.27
N ARG A 453 -8.88 18.97 19.03
CA ARG A 453 -10.34 19.11 19.13
C ARG A 453 -10.66 19.62 20.54
N SER A 454 -10.96 20.91 20.69
CA SER A 454 -11.80 21.34 21.80
C SER A 454 -13.14 20.64 21.59
N ALA A 455 -13.56 19.79 22.53
CA ALA A 455 -14.98 19.63 22.76
C ALA A 455 -15.47 21.05 23.04
N VAL A 456 -16.09 21.66 22.05
CA VAL A 456 -16.60 23.02 22.18
C VAL A 456 -17.63 22.95 23.28
N ASP A 457 -17.28 23.47 24.45
CA ASP A 457 -18.25 23.88 25.45
C ASP A 457 -19.04 25.04 24.84
N LEU A 458 -20.09 24.68 24.10
CA LEU A 458 -21.02 25.61 23.47
C LEU A 458 -21.62 26.57 24.51
N ALA A 459 -21.60 26.21 25.80
CA ALA A 459 -22.04 27.10 26.88
C ALA A 459 -21.01 28.18 27.25
N GLY A 460 -19.73 28.03 26.90
CA GLY A 460 -18.69 29.05 27.08
C GLY A 460 -18.71 30.10 25.97
N VAL A 461 -18.81 29.64 24.71
CA VAL A 461 -18.89 30.53 23.54
C VAL A 461 -20.20 31.33 23.54
N GLN A 462 -21.32 30.73 23.95
CA GLN A 462 -22.59 31.46 24.09
C GLN A 462 -22.53 32.50 25.23
N ARG A 463 -21.75 32.25 26.30
CA ARG A 463 -21.56 33.22 27.40
C ARG A 463 -20.73 34.41 26.96
N GLU A 464 -19.68 34.20 26.16
CA GLU A 464 -18.88 35.30 25.61
C GLU A 464 -19.64 36.09 24.53
N MET A 465 -20.42 35.44 23.66
CA MET A 465 -21.28 36.13 22.69
C MET A 465 -22.39 36.94 23.37
N ASN A 466 -23.01 36.41 24.42
CA ASN A 466 -24.03 37.15 25.18
C ASN A 466 -23.42 38.28 26.02
N ALA A 467 -22.16 38.18 26.45
CA ALA A 467 -21.44 39.24 27.15
C ALA A 467 -21.02 40.37 26.19
N ALA A 468 -20.59 40.03 24.97
CA ALA A 468 -20.26 40.99 23.92
C ALA A 468 -21.50 41.78 23.46
N GLN A 469 -22.65 41.12 23.29
CA GLN A 469 -23.90 41.79 22.92
C GLN A 469 -24.45 42.74 23.99
N ARG A 470 -24.20 42.47 25.28
CA ARG A 470 -24.62 43.35 26.39
C ARG A 470 -23.79 44.63 26.49
N HIS A 471 -22.57 44.65 25.92
CA HIS A 471 -21.72 45.84 25.89
C HIS A 471 -22.00 46.77 24.70
N GLU A 472 -22.81 46.33 23.71
CA GLU A 472 -23.27 47.18 22.60
C GLU A 472 -24.66 47.79 22.85
N THR A 473 -25.34 47.45 23.96
CA THR A 473 -26.68 47.97 24.30
C THR A 473 -26.74 48.82 25.58
N LEU A 474 -25.58 49.24 26.11
CA LEU A 474 -25.42 50.22 27.18
C LEU A 474 -24.45 51.31 26.71
#